data_AF-A0A534C1S3-F1
#
_entry.id   AF-A0A534C1S3-F1
#
_cell.length_a   1.000
_cell.length_b   1.000
_cell.length_c   1.000
_cell.angle_alpha   90.00
_cell.angle_beta   90.00
_cell.angle_gamma   90.00
#
_symmetry.space_group_name_H-M   'P 1'
#
loop_
_entity.id
_entity.type
_entity.pdbx_description
1 polymer ?
#
loop_
_entity_poly.entity_id
_entity_poly.type
_entity_poly.pdbx_seq_one_letter_code
_entity_poly.pdbx_strand_id
1 'polypeptide(L)'
;EDLRHLLKHKQRYTPDALTAAERRVLARKSLIAKFWRATVRRGYLLVMRRLLGYADREGGGRRLIHDAPRIAARLKTHPQVSEVAIVAFPNLGTGTGLYAFVEGNAGLSEQALRDFIAGMERPAKPPEHLQVAPALPRRASGEVRSEILQLVALNQVDQIEPLIASAQERTVVAQIVADRRNLGDRYNI
;
A
#
# COMPACT_ATOMS: atom_id res chain seq x y z
N GLU A 1 -12.26 -32.72 2.92
CA GLU A 1 -11.69 -31.50 3.53
C GLU A 1 -11.64 -31.66 5.06
N ASP A 2 -10.59 -31.17 5.71
CA ASP A 2 -10.38 -31.34 7.16
C ASP A 2 -11.49 -30.62 7.96
N LEU A 3 -12.24 -31.34 8.81
CA LEU A 3 -13.29 -30.79 9.69
C LEU A 3 -12.81 -29.53 10.43
N ARG A 4 -11.54 -29.54 10.85
CA ARG A 4 -10.95 -28.41 11.55
C ARG A 4 -10.79 -27.19 10.66
N HIS A 5 -10.56 -27.37 9.38
CA HIS A 5 -10.50 -26.29 8.40
C HIS A 5 -11.86 -25.59 8.29
N LEU A 6 -12.95 -26.35 8.15
CA LEU A 6 -14.32 -25.82 8.10
C LEU A 6 -14.69 -25.07 9.39
N LEU A 7 -14.32 -25.61 10.55
CA LEU A 7 -14.56 -24.95 11.84
C LEU A 7 -13.78 -23.64 12.00
N LYS A 8 -12.58 -23.50 11.40
CA LYS A 8 -11.85 -22.23 11.39
C LYS A 8 -12.55 -21.17 10.53
N HIS A 9 -13.12 -21.57 9.38
CA HIS A 9 -13.92 -20.66 8.56
C HIS A 9 -15.18 -20.21 9.30
N LYS A 10 -15.91 -21.16 9.89
CA LYS A 10 -17.08 -20.87 10.74
C LYS A 10 -16.72 -19.91 11.88
N GLN A 11 -15.58 -20.12 12.55
CA GLN A 11 -15.09 -19.20 13.58
C GLN A 11 -14.80 -17.78 13.08
N ARG A 12 -14.31 -17.64 11.84
CA ARG A 12 -13.92 -16.34 11.28
C ARG A 12 -15.12 -15.53 10.76
N TYR A 13 -16.12 -16.19 10.21
CA TYR A 13 -17.25 -15.53 9.56
C TYR A 13 -18.54 -15.54 10.39
N THR A 14 -18.76 -16.56 11.22
CA THR A 14 -19.98 -16.73 12.05
C THR A 14 -19.64 -17.26 13.44
N PRO A 15 -18.89 -16.50 14.27
CA PRO A 15 -18.42 -16.95 15.58
C PRO A 15 -19.57 -17.32 16.53
N ASP A 16 -20.71 -16.63 16.43
CA ASP A 16 -21.88 -16.84 17.29
C ASP A 16 -22.60 -18.16 17.01
N ALA A 17 -22.44 -18.72 15.81
CA ALA A 17 -23.03 -19.99 15.40
C ALA A 17 -22.20 -21.22 15.86
N LEU A 18 -21.10 -21.02 16.59
CA LEU A 18 -20.25 -22.10 17.08
C LEU A 18 -20.85 -22.75 18.33
N THR A 19 -21.11 -24.05 18.23
CA THR A 19 -21.52 -24.90 19.35
C THR A 19 -20.37 -25.10 20.34
N ALA A 20 -20.72 -25.45 21.58
CA ALA A 20 -19.74 -25.72 22.64
C ALA A 20 -18.80 -26.92 22.32
N ALA A 21 -19.25 -27.87 21.49
CA ALA A 21 -18.44 -28.99 21.03
C ALA A 21 -17.39 -28.54 19.99
N GLU A 22 -17.80 -27.74 19.01
CA GLU A 22 -16.90 -27.17 17.99
C GLU A 22 -15.80 -26.29 18.61
N ARG A 23 -16.14 -25.49 19.63
CA ARG A 23 -15.17 -24.70 20.39
C ARG A 23 -14.11 -25.59 21.08
N ARG A 24 -14.52 -26.73 21.65
CA ARG A 24 -13.59 -27.70 22.26
C ARG A 24 -12.66 -28.34 21.23
N VAL A 25 -13.17 -28.67 20.04
CA VAL A 25 -12.36 -29.20 18.94
C VAL A 25 -11.33 -28.17 18.46
N LEU A 26 -11.72 -26.90 18.32
CA LEU A 26 -10.81 -25.82 17.95
C LEU A 26 -9.73 -25.59 19.02
N ALA A 27 -10.11 -25.66 20.30
CA ALA A 27 -9.22 -25.48 21.45
C ALA A 27 -8.18 -26.61 21.59
N ARG A 28 -8.54 -27.86 21.23
CA ARG A 28 -7.65 -29.02 21.32
C ARG A 28 -6.58 -28.99 20.22
N LYS A 29 -5.54 -28.19 20.43
CA LYS A 29 -4.32 -28.21 19.60
C LYS A 29 -3.45 -29.40 19.99
N SER A 30 -3.08 -30.24 19.01
CA SER A 30 -2.09 -31.31 19.18
C SER A 30 -0.80 -30.79 19.80
N LEU A 31 -0.20 -31.58 20.70
CA LEU A 31 1.08 -31.26 21.35
C LEU A 31 2.19 -31.03 20.32
N ILE A 32 2.22 -31.82 19.24
CA ILE A 32 3.14 -31.66 18.11
C ILE A 32 2.97 -30.27 17.48
N ALA A 33 1.74 -29.83 17.24
CA ALA A 33 1.45 -28.53 16.64
C ALA A 33 1.69 -27.34 17.60
N LYS A 34 1.71 -27.58 18.92
CA LYS A 34 2.13 -26.59 19.92
C LYS A 34 3.66 -26.45 19.91
N PHE A 35 4.35 -27.59 19.96
CA PHE A 35 5.82 -27.65 19.89
C PHE A 35 6.34 -27.01 18.61
N TRP A 36 5.86 -27.43 17.44
CA TRP A 36 6.25 -26.86 16.14
C TRP A 36 6.11 -25.33 16.06
N ARG A 37 5.01 -24.79 16.61
CA ARG A 37 4.78 -23.33 16.64
C ARG A 37 5.73 -22.60 17.59
N ALA A 38 6.13 -23.24 18.69
CA ALA A 38 7.00 -22.66 19.69
C ALA A 38 8.47 -22.68 19.27
N THR A 39 8.92 -23.75 18.60
CA THR A 39 10.34 -23.97 18.27
C THR A 39 10.60 -23.76 16.79
N VAL A 40 10.18 -24.71 15.95
CA VAL A 40 10.60 -24.76 14.54
C VAL A 40 10.10 -23.56 13.75
N ARG A 41 8.85 -23.12 13.96
CA ARG A 41 8.32 -21.93 13.29
C ARG A 41 9.13 -20.67 13.61
N ARG A 42 9.61 -20.53 14.85
CA ARG A 42 10.41 -19.36 15.24
C ARG A 42 11.79 -19.39 14.58
N GLY A 43 12.45 -20.54 14.58
CA GLY A 43 13.73 -20.74 13.89
C GLY A 43 13.60 -20.50 12.38
N TYR A 44 12.58 -21.09 11.75
CA TYR A 44 12.26 -20.89 10.34
C TYR A 44 12.05 -19.41 10.01
N LEU A 45 11.21 -18.69 10.77
CA LEU A 45 10.98 -17.27 10.53
C LEU A 45 12.22 -16.42 10.78
N LEU A 46 13.06 -16.77 11.75
CA LEU A 46 14.32 -16.10 12.01
C LEU A 46 15.26 -16.24 10.81
N VAL A 47 15.44 -17.46 10.31
CA VAL A 47 16.30 -17.75 9.14
C VAL A 47 15.74 -17.07 7.90
N MET A 48 14.45 -17.27 7.59
CA MET A 48 13.84 -16.69 6.40
C MET A 48 13.87 -15.15 6.40
N ARG A 49 13.66 -14.51 7.55
CA ARG A 49 13.64 -13.04 7.64
C ARG A 49 15.00 -12.40 7.80
N ARG A 50 15.95 -13.03 8.51
CA ARG A 50 17.28 -12.45 8.77
C ARG A 50 18.35 -12.91 7.79
N LEU A 51 18.36 -14.17 7.40
CA LEU A 51 19.39 -14.73 6.53
C LEU A 51 19.00 -14.65 5.06
N LEU A 52 17.73 -14.92 4.73
CA LEU A 52 17.27 -14.96 3.33
C LEU A 52 16.49 -13.72 2.90
N GLY A 53 16.22 -12.77 3.81
CA GLY A 53 15.55 -11.52 3.48
C GLY A 53 14.13 -11.70 2.91
N TYR A 54 13.47 -12.83 3.16
CA TYR A 54 12.12 -13.08 2.67
C TYR A 54 11.13 -12.14 3.40
N ALA A 55 10.85 -11.01 2.76
CA ALA A 55 9.81 -10.09 3.17
C ALA A 55 8.46 -10.64 2.69
N ASP A 56 7.47 -10.61 3.57
CA ASP A 56 6.08 -10.86 3.21
C ASP A 56 5.69 -9.83 2.13
N ARG A 57 5.45 -10.29 0.90
CA ARG A 57 5.12 -9.44 -0.25
C ARG A 57 3.61 -9.23 -0.42
N GLU A 58 2.81 -9.82 0.46
CA GLU A 58 1.36 -9.63 0.44
C GLU A 58 1.00 -8.22 0.93
N GLY A 59 0.29 -7.47 0.08
CA GLY A 59 -0.09 -6.06 0.33
C GLY A 59 0.90 -5.03 -0.20
N GLY A 60 0.74 -3.75 0.16
CA GLY A 60 1.57 -2.65 -0.33
C GLY A 60 3.00 -2.59 0.25
N GLY A 61 3.51 -3.69 0.79
CA GLY A 61 4.85 -3.82 1.35
C GLY A 61 5.10 -3.00 2.63
N ARG A 62 6.25 -3.25 3.26
CA ARG A 62 6.67 -2.57 4.50
C ARG A 62 6.73 -1.05 4.36
N ARG A 63 7.06 -0.55 3.17
CA ARG A 63 7.21 0.88 2.90
C ARG A 63 5.87 1.61 2.92
N LEU A 64 4.80 1.03 2.38
CA LEU A 64 3.47 1.65 2.46
C LEU A 64 2.94 1.69 3.89
N ILE A 65 3.28 0.69 4.71
CA ILE A 65 2.80 0.62 6.10
C ILE A 65 3.59 1.55 7.02
N HIS A 66 4.92 1.63 6.86
CA HIS A 66 5.78 2.35 7.80
C HIS A 66 6.26 3.72 7.30
N ASP A 67 6.65 3.82 6.03
CA ASP A 67 7.26 5.04 5.49
C ASP A 67 6.20 6.00 4.95
N ALA A 68 5.23 5.49 4.18
CA ALA A 68 4.23 6.34 3.51
C ALA A 68 3.42 7.22 4.49
N PRO A 69 2.92 6.75 5.64
CA PRO A 69 2.19 7.61 6.57
C PRO A 69 3.06 8.73 7.14
N ARG A 70 4.35 8.45 7.37
CA ARG A 70 5.32 9.44 7.89
C ARG A 70 5.66 10.48 6.83
N ILE A 71 5.88 10.04 5.59
CA ILE A 71 6.16 10.91 4.45
C ILE A 71 4.93 11.78 4.16
N ALA A 72 3.73 11.20 4.14
CA ALA A 72 2.48 11.94 3.94
C ALA A 72 2.25 12.97 5.03
N ALA A 73 2.44 12.59 6.31
CA ALA A 73 2.34 13.52 7.43
C ALA A 73 3.34 14.67 7.31
N ARG A 74 4.60 14.37 6.93
CA ARG A 74 5.60 15.41 6.67
C ARG A 74 5.15 16.35 5.55
N LEU A 75 4.79 15.82 4.38
CA LEU A 75 4.38 16.62 3.23
C LEU A 75 3.16 17.50 3.54
N LYS A 76 2.20 17.01 4.33
CA LYS A 76 1.04 17.81 4.79
C LYS A 76 1.42 19.01 5.68
N THR A 77 2.62 19.05 6.25
CA THR A 77 3.10 20.24 6.98
C THR A 77 3.64 21.34 6.06
N HIS A 78 3.80 21.08 4.77
CA HIS A 78 4.29 22.07 3.82
C HIS A 78 3.17 23.07 3.47
N PRO A 79 3.41 24.39 3.54
CA PRO A 79 2.34 25.40 3.41
C PRO A 79 1.69 25.45 2.02
N GLN A 80 2.37 24.94 0.99
CA GLN A 80 1.85 24.90 -0.38
C GLN A 80 1.19 23.56 -0.74
N VAL A 81 1.12 22.60 0.18
CA VAL A 81 0.53 21.26 -0.04
C VAL A 81 -0.86 21.22 0.59
N SER A 82 -1.86 20.90 -0.23
CA SER A 82 -3.26 20.77 0.20
C SER A 82 -3.60 19.33 0.57
N GLU A 83 -3.18 18.36 -0.24
CA GLU A 83 -3.50 16.95 -0.06
C GLU A 83 -2.35 16.06 -0.54
N VAL A 84 -2.23 14.87 0.07
CA VAL A 84 -1.21 13.90 -0.29
C VAL A 84 -1.82 12.50 -0.34
N ALA A 85 -1.62 11.82 -1.46
CA ALA A 85 -1.97 10.41 -1.61
C ALA A 85 -0.72 9.62 -2.01
N ILE A 86 -0.38 8.61 -1.22
CA ILE A 86 0.78 7.75 -1.48
C ILE A 86 0.29 6.32 -1.68
N VAL A 87 0.70 5.72 -2.80
CA VAL A 87 0.37 4.35 -3.17
C VAL A 87 1.64 3.55 -3.39
N ALA A 88 1.54 2.23 -3.26
CA ALA A 88 2.65 1.32 -3.51
C ALA A 88 2.58 0.76 -4.93
N PHE A 89 3.73 0.48 -5.53
CA PHE A 89 3.80 -0.21 -6.82
C PHE A 89 4.94 -1.24 -6.82
N PRO A 90 4.89 -2.28 -7.65
CA PRO A 90 5.98 -3.24 -7.76
C PRO A 90 7.21 -2.55 -8.37
N ASN A 91 8.35 -2.66 -7.71
CA ASN A 91 9.61 -2.09 -8.19
C ASN A 91 10.66 -3.21 -8.29
N LEU A 92 11.32 -3.35 -9.43
CA LEU A 92 12.27 -4.44 -9.69
C LEU A 92 13.46 -4.44 -8.72
N GLY A 93 13.94 -3.26 -8.31
CA GLY A 93 15.10 -3.13 -7.42
C GLY A 93 14.77 -3.36 -5.94
N THR A 94 13.66 -2.79 -5.45
CA THR A 94 13.31 -2.82 -4.02
C THR A 94 12.17 -3.77 -3.67
N GLY A 95 11.57 -4.43 -4.65
CA GLY A 95 10.32 -5.20 -4.53
C GLY A 95 9.09 -4.30 -4.45
N THR A 96 9.11 -3.28 -3.59
CA THR A 96 8.02 -2.31 -3.45
C THR A 96 8.54 -0.87 -3.51
N GLY A 97 8.00 -0.11 -4.45
CA GLY A 97 8.18 1.33 -4.60
C GLY A 97 7.00 2.11 -4.03
N LEU A 98 7.22 3.39 -3.75
CA LEU A 98 6.19 4.36 -3.38
C LEU A 98 6.03 5.40 -4.49
N TYR A 99 4.78 5.67 -4.85
CA TYR A 99 4.39 6.76 -5.74
C TYR A 99 3.58 7.76 -4.91
N ALA A 100 4.09 8.99 -4.78
CA ALA A 100 3.42 10.07 -4.07
C ALA A 100 2.77 11.04 -5.05
N PHE A 101 1.46 11.24 -4.93
CA PHE A 101 0.70 12.28 -5.60
C PHE A 101 0.45 13.40 -4.60
N VAL A 102 0.86 14.61 -4.96
CA VAL A 102 0.79 15.78 -4.09
C VAL A 102 -0.06 16.85 -4.76
N GLU A 103 -1.16 17.21 -4.10
CA GLU A 103 -2.00 18.35 -4.49
C GLU A 103 -1.40 19.61 -3.90
N GLY A 104 -1.14 20.62 -4.73
CA GLY A 104 -0.55 21.87 -4.24
C GLY A 104 -0.68 23.03 -5.21
N ASN A 105 -0.29 24.20 -4.73
CA ASN A 105 -0.39 25.45 -5.50
C ASN A 105 0.60 25.50 -6.68
N ALA A 106 0.27 26.32 -7.68
CA ALA A 106 1.15 26.56 -8.81
C ALA A 106 2.56 27.02 -8.35
N GLY A 107 3.60 26.45 -8.94
CA GLY A 107 5.00 26.74 -8.60
C GLY A 107 5.64 25.80 -7.59
N LEU A 108 4.88 24.87 -6.98
CA LEU A 108 5.44 23.84 -6.12
C LEU A 108 6.24 22.83 -6.95
N SER A 109 7.55 22.72 -6.69
CA SER A 109 8.43 21.81 -7.43
C SER A 109 8.58 20.46 -6.73
N GLU A 110 8.69 19.38 -7.53
CA GLU A 110 8.93 18.03 -7.00
C GLU A 110 10.26 17.95 -6.23
N GLN A 111 11.28 18.67 -6.68
CA GLN A 111 12.58 18.71 -6.02
C GLN A 111 12.49 19.37 -4.64
N ALA A 112 11.79 20.49 -4.51
CA ALA A 112 11.60 21.14 -3.22
C ALA A 112 10.90 20.21 -2.22
N LEU A 113 9.91 19.42 -2.67
CA LEU A 113 9.25 18.44 -1.82
C LEU A 113 10.17 17.27 -1.43
N ARG A 114 11.05 16.81 -2.33
CA ARG A 114 12.05 15.79 -2.03
C ARG A 114 13.04 16.29 -0.97
N ASP A 115 13.53 17.51 -1.11
CA ASP A 115 14.44 18.15 -0.14
C ASP A 115 13.74 18.35 1.22
N PHE A 116 12.46 18.71 1.19
CA PHE A 116 11.64 18.87 2.40
C PHE A 116 11.42 17.55 3.16
N ILE A 117 11.28 16.43 2.46
CA ILE A 117 11.25 15.07 3.04
C ILE A 117 12.63 14.69 3.59
N ALA A 118 13.72 15.06 2.90
CA ALA A 118 15.08 14.76 3.35
C ALA A 118 15.39 15.42 4.71
N GLY A 119 14.77 16.56 5.01
CA GLY A 119 14.88 17.25 6.31
C GLY A 119 14.08 16.62 7.47
N MET A 120 13.52 15.42 7.34
CA MET A 120 12.84 14.74 8.45
C MET A 120 13.82 14.33 9.56
N GLU A 121 13.46 14.56 10.83
CA GLU A 121 14.27 14.16 12.01
C GLU A 121 14.70 12.69 11.98
N ARG A 122 13.78 11.82 11.54
CA ARG A 122 14.06 10.41 11.25
C ARG A 122 13.97 10.23 9.74
N PRO A 123 15.09 10.14 9.01
CA PRO A 123 15.07 10.07 7.56
C PRO A 123 14.31 8.82 7.10
N ALA A 124 13.48 9.01 6.08
CA ALA A 124 12.83 7.93 5.35
C ALA A 124 13.32 8.01 3.90
N LYS A 125 13.47 6.86 3.24
CA LYS A 125 13.82 6.85 1.82
C LYS A 125 12.69 7.55 1.05
N PRO A 126 12.99 8.58 0.23
CA PRO A 126 11.96 9.28 -0.52
C PRO A 126 11.21 8.34 -1.47
N PRO A 127 9.97 8.68 -1.85
CA PRO A 127 9.24 7.94 -2.87
C PRO A 127 10.03 7.92 -4.18
N GLU A 128 9.99 6.78 -4.88
CA GLU A 128 10.62 6.63 -6.21
C GLU A 128 10.02 7.65 -7.18
N HIS A 129 8.69 7.75 -7.18
CA HIS A 129 7.96 8.74 -7.94
C HIS A 129 7.27 9.72 -7.00
N LEU A 130 7.39 10.99 -7.34
CA LEU A 130 6.67 12.08 -6.71
C LEU A 130 6.12 12.91 -7.85
N GLN A 131 4.82 13.15 -7.86
CA GLN A 131 4.14 13.93 -8.89
C GLN A 131 3.30 15.00 -8.20
N VAL A 132 3.58 16.27 -8.55
CA VAL A 132 2.73 17.38 -8.15
C VAL A 132 1.60 17.51 -9.17
N ALA A 133 0.36 17.61 -8.69
CA ALA A 133 -0.83 17.78 -9.50
C ALA A 133 -1.68 18.95 -8.96
N PRO A 134 -2.41 19.66 -9.83
CA PRO A 134 -3.27 20.76 -9.39
C PRO A 134 -4.49 20.27 -8.58
N ALA A 135 -4.95 19.05 -8.81
CA ALA A 135 -6.06 18.42 -8.12
C ALA A 135 -5.89 16.90 -8.09
N LEU A 136 -6.42 16.23 -7.06
CA LEU A 136 -6.55 14.78 -7.02
C LEU A 136 -7.99 14.35 -7.32
N PRO A 137 -8.21 13.15 -7.91
CA PRO A 137 -9.55 12.62 -8.14
C PRO A 137 -10.24 12.35 -6.81
N ARG A 138 -11.48 12.83 -6.65
CA ARG A 138 -12.26 12.70 -5.41
C ARG A 138 -13.65 12.16 -5.70
N ARG A 139 -14.18 11.38 -4.76
CA ARG A 139 -15.58 10.97 -4.74
C ARG A 139 -16.47 12.19 -4.45
N ALA A 140 -17.77 12.04 -4.68
CA ALA A 140 -18.76 13.05 -4.24
C ALA A 140 -18.71 13.33 -2.72
N SER A 141 -18.20 12.40 -1.92
CA SER A 141 -17.96 12.57 -0.48
C SER A 141 -16.71 13.40 -0.13
N GLY A 142 -15.88 13.78 -1.11
CA GLY A 142 -14.60 14.48 -0.92
C GLY A 142 -13.40 13.56 -0.67
N GLU A 143 -13.63 12.26 -0.49
CA GLU A 143 -12.57 11.25 -0.31
C GLU A 143 -11.73 11.10 -1.58
N VAL A 144 -10.40 11.11 -1.45
CA VAL A 144 -9.47 10.89 -2.57
C VAL A 144 -9.61 9.46 -3.09
N ARG A 145 -9.72 9.30 -4.42
CA ARG A 145 -9.84 8.00 -5.08
C ARG A 145 -8.48 7.35 -5.27
N SER A 146 -7.98 6.76 -4.19
CA SER A 146 -6.70 6.04 -4.18
C SER A 146 -6.67 4.89 -5.20
N GLU A 147 -7.81 4.29 -5.55
CA GLU A 147 -7.87 3.20 -6.53
C GLU A 147 -7.46 3.64 -7.94
N ILE A 148 -7.81 4.87 -8.35
CA ILE A 148 -7.40 5.42 -9.65
C ILE A 148 -5.90 5.74 -9.63
N LEU A 149 -5.44 6.37 -8.56
CA LEU A 149 -4.02 6.69 -8.37
C LEU A 149 -3.14 5.43 -8.33
N GLN A 150 -3.67 4.35 -7.75
CA GLN A 150 -3.05 3.03 -7.73
C GLN A 150 -2.89 2.48 -9.16
N LEU A 151 -3.92 2.57 -10.01
CA LEU A 151 -3.82 2.15 -11.42
C LEU A 151 -2.81 2.99 -12.20
N VAL A 152 -2.74 4.30 -11.95
CA VAL A 152 -1.70 5.17 -12.53
C VAL A 152 -0.32 4.69 -12.11
N ALA A 153 -0.10 4.44 -10.81
CA ALA A 153 1.19 3.98 -10.29
C ALA A 153 1.59 2.60 -10.82
N LEU A 154 0.62 1.69 -11.06
CA LEU A 154 0.83 0.40 -11.71
C LEU A 154 0.99 0.49 -13.24
N ASN A 155 0.87 1.69 -13.82
CA ASN A 155 0.87 1.94 -15.25
C ASN A 155 -0.21 1.10 -15.98
N GLN A 156 -1.39 0.95 -15.37
CA GLN A 156 -2.58 0.25 -15.88
C GLN A 156 -3.67 1.27 -16.28
N VAL A 157 -3.28 2.24 -17.10
CA VAL A 157 -4.11 3.41 -17.47
C VAL A 157 -5.37 3.00 -18.22
N ASP A 158 -5.29 1.92 -18.99
CA ASP A 158 -6.40 1.30 -19.73
C ASP A 158 -7.56 0.86 -18.84
N GLN A 159 -7.30 0.57 -17.56
CA GLN A 159 -8.33 0.14 -16.60
C GLN A 159 -9.02 1.30 -15.88
N ILE A 160 -8.58 2.55 -16.12
CA ILE A 160 -9.10 3.72 -15.42
C ILE A 160 -10.44 4.18 -16.00
N GLU A 161 -10.59 4.11 -17.31
CA GLU A 161 -11.76 4.64 -18.04
C GLU A 161 -13.12 4.19 -17.47
N PRO A 162 -13.34 2.90 -17.15
CA PRO A 162 -14.62 2.43 -16.57
C PRO A 162 -14.89 2.94 -15.15
N LEU A 163 -13.86 3.41 -14.43
CA LEU A 163 -13.99 3.89 -13.06
C LEU A 163 -14.37 5.38 -12.99
N ILE A 164 -14.25 6.11 -14.09
CA ILE A 164 -14.51 7.55 -14.15
C ILE A 164 -16.02 7.79 -14.02
N ALA A 165 -16.41 8.54 -13.00
CA ALA A 165 -17.81 8.83 -12.66
C ALA A 165 -18.31 10.17 -13.20
N SER A 166 -17.40 11.09 -13.59
CA SER A 166 -17.79 12.43 -14.06
C SER A 166 -16.79 13.04 -15.05
N ALA A 167 -17.24 14.02 -15.83
CA ALA A 167 -16.38 14.77 -16.75
C ALA A 167 -15.27 15.57 -16.04
N GLN A 168 -15.56 16.11 -14.85
CA GLN A 168 -14.55 16.81 -14.05
C GLN A 168 -13.44 15.86 -13.60
N GLU A 169 -13.82 14.68 -13.10
CA GLU A 169 -12.86 13.65 -12.72
C GLU A 169 -12.03 13.18 -13.91
N ARG A 170 -12.65 13.02 -15.09
CA ARG A 170 -11.94 12.70 -16.34
C ARG A 170 -10.82 13.69 -16.62
N THR A 171 -11.09 14.99 -16.54
CA THR A 171 -10.08 16.03 -16.80
C THR A 171 -8.93 15.96 -15.81
N VAL A 172 -9.22 15.83 -14.51
CA VAL A 172 -8.20 15.71 -13.47
C VAL A 172 -7.33 14.48 -13.69
N VAL A 173 -7.95 13.32 -13.95
CA VAL A 173 -7.25 12.06 -14.15
C VAL A 173 -6.43 12.08 -15.44
N ALA A 174 -6.96 12.64 -16.53
CA ALA A 174 -6.23 12.77 -17.79
C ALA A 174 -4.94 13.58 -17.61
N GLN A 175 -4.98 14.65 -16.81
CA GLN A 175 -3.81 15.46 -16.50
C GLN A 175 -2.77 14.68 -15.70
N ILE A 176 -3.19 13.95 -14.67
CA ILE A 176 -2.30 13.09 -13.87
C ILE A 176 -1.67 11.99 -14.74
N VAL A 177 -2.45 11.37 -15.63
CA VAL A 177 -1.99 10.31 -16.54
C VAL A 177 -0.99 10.83 -17.55
N ALA A 178 -1.20 12.05 -18.09
CA ALA A 178 -0.30 12.67 -19.05
C ALA A 178 1.08 12.95 -18.43
N ASP A 179 1.11 13.44 -17.19
CA ASP A 179 2.34 13.84 -16.49
C ASP A 179 2.94 12.72 -15.62
N ARG A 180 2.51 11.46 -15.80
CA ARG A 180 2.94 10.34 -14.96
C ARG A 180 4.46 10.11 -15.06
N ARG A 181 5.07 9.79 -13.92
CA ARG A 181 6.53 9.66 -13.76
C ARG A 181 7.07 8.23 -13.95
N ASN A 182 6.22 7.28 -14.33
CA ASN A 182 6.52 5.85 -14.46
C ASN A 182 6.47 5.34 -15.92
N LEU A 183 6.72 6.22 -16.91
CA LEU A 183 6.75 5.84 -18.33
C LEU A 183 7.82 4.78 -18.67
N GLY A 184 8.94 4.79 -17.95
CA GLY A 184 10.08 3.89 -18.21
C GLY A 184 9.95 2.48 -17.62
N ASP A 185 9.02 2.24 -16.69
CA ASP A 185 8.97 0.99 -15.93
C ASP A 185 8.59 -0.24 -16.76
N ARG A 186 8.00 -0.05 -17.96
CA ARG A 186 7.65 -1.16 -18.86
C ARG A 186 8.83 -1.69 -19.70
N TYR A 187 9.92 -0.94 -19.82
CA TYR A 187 11.01 -1.25 -20.77
C TYR A 187 12.28 -1.80 -20.12
N ASN A 188 12.33 -1.92 -18.78
CA ASN A 188 13.45 -2.55 -18.08
C ASN A 188 13.25 -4.08 -17.95
N ILE A 189 13.10 -4.77 -19.09
CA ILE A 189 13.13 -6.23 -19.21
C ILE A 189 14.39 -6.63 -20.00
#